data_AF-A0A3N5SP44-F1
#
_entry.id   AF-A0A3N5SP44-F1
#
_cell.length_a   1.000
_cell.length_b   1.000
_cell.length_c   1.000
_cell.angle_alpha   90.00
_cell.angle_beta   90.00
_cell.angle_gamma   90.00
#
_symmetry.space_group_name_H-M   'P 1'
#
loop_
_entity.id
_entity.type
_entity.pdbx_description
1 polymer ?
#
loop_
_entity_poly.entity_id
_entity_poly.type
_entity_poly.pdbx_seq_one_letter_code
_entity_poly.pdbx_strand_id
1 'polypeptide(L)'
;MSARKQVELEQTPTVTPLCESDPPRFASDALGGRTTLTLVDAHRVEQDVQRALHAVPGAHFGSLVVRRLPDGVCLQGNVEFDLQACDLSEVARGVTGVDTVVNHIVDRSVRPVMPR
;
A
#
# COMPACT_ATOMS: atom_id res chain seq x y z
N MET A 1 -2.97 -72.92 -8.51
CA MET A 1 -4.14 -72.02 -8.63
C MET A 1 -4.30 -71.26 -7.32
N SER A 2 -4.63 -69.96 -7.41
CA SER A 2 -4.91 -69.00 -6.31
C SER A 2 -3.71 -68.63 -5.42
N ALA A 3 -3.07 -67.45 -5.46
CA ALA A 3 -3.45 -66.04 -5.63
C ALA A 3 -3.94 -65.34 -4.35
N ARG A 4 -3.13 -64.34 -3.93
CA ARG A 4 -3.47 -63.07 -3.22
C ARG A 4 -3.85 -63.22 -1.74
N LYS A 5 -3.55 -62.30 -0.82
CA LYS A 5 -2.96 -60.94 -0.78
C LYS A 5 -2.73 -60.64 0.73
N GLN A 6 -2.01 -59.56 1.02
CA GLN A 6 -2.03 -58.70 2.24
C GLN A 6 -0.60 -58.51 2.78
N VAL A 7 -0.18 -57.36 3.32
CA VAL A 7 -0.70 -56.00 3.49
C VAL A 7 0.54 -55.12 3.79
N GLU A 8 0.43 -53.86 3.39
CA GLU A 8 1.27 -52.69 3.64
C GLU A 8 1.64 -52.49 5.13
N LEU A 9 2.86 -52.02 5.42
CA LEU A 9 3.15 -50.85 6.28
C LEU A 9 4.65 -50.83 6.63
N GLU A 10 5.31 -49.75 6.18
CA GLU A 10 6.36 -48.99 6.89
C GLU A 10 7.65 -49.75 7.29
N GLN A 11 8.86 -49.20 7.33
CA GLN A 11 9.32 -47.92 7.85
C GLN A 11 10.69 -47.67 7.23
N THR A 12 10.89 -46.50 6.64
CA THR A 12 12.24 -45.94 6.42
C THR A 12 12.87 -45.62 7.76
N PRO A 13 14.18 -45.90 7.92
CA PRO A 13 15.04 -44.75 8.14
C PRO A 13 16.39 -44.95 7.44
N THR A 14 16.73 -44.07 6.50
CA THR A 14 18.14 -43.87 6.13
C THR A 14 18.43 -42.40 6.34
N VAL A 15 18.93 -42.13 7.53
CA VAL A 15 19.65 -40.91 7.86
C VAL A 15 20.99 -41.00 7.14
N THR A 16 21.22 -40.10 6.20
CA THR A 16 22.59 -39.72 5.82
C THR A 16 22.70 -38.21 5.98
N PRO A 17 23.60 -37.72 6.83
CA PRO A 17 23.85 -36.30 7.03
C PRO A 17 24.91 -35.79 6.03
N LEU A 18 24.91 -34.46 5.86
CA LEU A 18 26.03 -33.62 5.41
C LEU A 18 26.42 -33.70 3.93
N CYS A 19 25.90 -32.76 3.14
CA CYS A 19 26.74 -31.97 2.26
C CYS A 19 26.36 -30.50 2.42
N GLU A 20 27.21 -29.84 3.20
CA GLU A 20 27.37 -28.41 3.32
C GLU A 20 27.78 -27.82 1.97
N SER A 21 27.35 -26.57 1.72
CA SER A 21 27.88 -25.63 0.72
C SER A 21 27.36 -25.71 -0.73
N ASP A 22 26.30 -24.95 -1.01
CA ASP A 22 26.20 -24.18 -2.27
C ASP A 22 25.51 -22.83 -1.97
N PRO A 23 26.04 -21.68 -2.42
CA PRO A 23 25.43 -20.36 -2.21
C PRO A 23 24.03 -20.30 -2.85
N PRO A 24 23.12 -19.42 -2.38
CA PRO A 24 21.82 -19.24 -3.03
C PRO A 24 22.03 -18.60 -4.40
N ARG A 25 22.30 -19.43 -5.41
CA ARG A 25 22.14 -19.08 -6.81
C ARG A 25 20.64 -19.04 -7.06
N PHE A 26 20.11 -17.82 -7.07
CA PHE A 26 18.83 -17.40 -7.63
C PHE A 26 18.11 -18.51 -8.40
N ALA A 27 17.32 -19.30 -7.66
CA ALA A 27 16.22 -20.07 -8.24
C ALA A 27 15.11 -19.08 -8.56
N SER A 28 15.33 -18.28 -9.59
CA SER A 28 14.29 -17.50 -10.24
C SER A 28 13.45 -18.47 -11.07
N ASP A 29 12.62 -19.30 -10.43
CA ASP A 29 11.41 -19.79 -11.09
C ASP A 29 10.40 -20.43 -10.13
N ALA A 30 9.14 -20.15 -10.45
CA ALA A 30 7.92 -20.78 -9.94
C ALA A 30 7.44 -20.41 -8.53
N LEU A 31 6.83 -19.21 -8.40
CA LEU A 31 5.61 -19.03 -7.61
C LEU A 31 4.74 -17.88 -8.18
N GLY A 32 3.74 -18.26 -8.96
CA GLY A 32 2.42 -17.63 -8.95
C GLY A 32 2.30 -16.19 -9.44
N GLY A 33 2.33 -15.99 -10.76
CA GLY A 33 1.87 -14.77 -11.43
C GLY A 33 0.36 -14.50 -11.30
N ARG A 34 -0.17 -14.32 -10.08
CA ARG A 34 -1.60 -14.01 -9.84
C ARG A 34 -1.91 -13.05 -8.66
N THR A 35 -0.99 -12.19 -8.21
CA THR A 35 -1.33 -11.21 -7.16
C THR A 35 -0.90 -9.77 -7.39
N THR A 36 -0.07 -9.46 -8.39
CA THR A 36 0.32 -8.06 -8.65
C THR A 36 -0.73 -7.27 -9.41
N LEU A 37 -1.49 -7.88 -10.34
CA LEU A 37 -2.44 -7.14 -11.19
C LEU A 37 -3.69 -6.63 -10.46
N THR A 38 -4.07 -7.19 -9.31
CA THR A 38 -5.28 -6.78 -8.57
C THR A 38 -5.02 -5.75 -7.48
N LEU A 39 -3.79 -5.66 -6.95
CA LEU A 39 -3.41 -4.65 -5.96
C LEU A 39 -3.16 -3.27 -6.57
N VAL A 40 -2.74 -3.20 -7.85
CA VAL A 40 -2.52 -1.91 -8.52
C VAL A 40 -3.83 -1.14 -8.72
N ASP A 41 -4.92 -1.85 -9.01
CA ASP A 41 -6.24 -1.23 -9.13
C ASP A 41 -6.89 -0.91 -7.78
N ALA A 42 -6.60 -1.71 -6.74
CA ALA A 42 -7.17 -1.52 -5.40
C ALA A 42 -6.81 -0.16 -4.78
N HIS A 43 -5.67 0.43 -5.17
CA HIS A 43 -5.17 1.70 -4.62
C HIS A 43 -5.18 2.85 -5.63
N ARG A 44 -5.88 2.69 -6.75
CA ARG A 44 -5.83 3.66 -7.85
C ARG A 44 -6.38 5.02 -7.44
N VAL A 45 -7.48 5.04 -6.69
CA VAL A 45 -8.08 6.30 -6.22
C VAL A 45 -7.21 6.96 -5.17
N GLU A 46 -6.60 6.21 -4.25
CA GLU A 46 -5.66 6.77 -3.27
C GLU A 46 -4.46 7.41 -3.97
N GLN A 47 -3.91 6.75 -5.00
CA GLN A 47 -2.81 7.28 -5.80
C GLN A 47 -3.22 8.54 -6.59
N ASP A 48 -4.41 8.54 -7.18
CA ASP A 48 -4.91 9.69 -7.94
C ASP A 48 -5.18 10.89 -7.02
N VAL A 49 -5.77 10.66 -5.84
CA VAL A 49 -5.94 11.69 -4.81
C VAL A 49 -4.59 12.18 -4.31
N GLN A 50 -3.66 11.29 -4.01
CA GLN A 50 -2.32 11.67 -3.56
C GLN A 50 -1.61 12.52 -4.61
N ARG A 51 -1.71 12.14 -5.90
CA ARG A 51 -1.15 12.91 -7.01
C ARG A 51 -1.80 14.28 -7.15
N ALA A 52 -3.13 14.36 -7.05
CA ALA A 52 -3.87 15.62 -7.12
C ALA A 52 -3.46 16.57 -5.98
N LEU A 53 -3.32 16.04 -4.76
CA LEU A 53 -2.89 16.83 -3.59
C LEU A 53 -1.45 17.33 -3.74
N HIS A 54 -0.52 16.49 -4.20
CA HIS A 54 0.86 16.92 -4.45
C HIS A 54 1.01 17.88 -5.64
N ALA A 55 0.02 17.96 -6.52
CA ALA A 55 -0.01 18.93 -7.61
C ALA A 55 -0.48 20.33 -7.15
N VAL A 56 -0.97 20.47 -5.90
CA VAL A 56 -1.42 21.76 -5.37
C VAL A 56 -0.20 22.68 -5.18
N PRO A 57 -0.12 23.82 -5.88
CA PRO A 57 1.01 24.72 -5.77
C PRO A 57 1.06 25.37 -4.38
N GLY A 58 2.25 25.39 -3.79
CA GLY A 58 2.48 25.99 -2.47
C GLY A 58 1.97 25.16 -1.29
N ALA A 59 1.57 23.90 -1.50
CA ALA A 59 1.25 22.95 -0.44
C ALA A 59 2.42 21.96 -0.24
N HIS A 60 3.06 22.03 0.92
CA HIS A 60 4.18 21.17 1.28
C HIS A 60 3.73 20.17 2.33
N PHE A 61 3.62 18.90 1.94
CA PHE A 61 3.20 17.84 2.86
C PHE A 61 4.40 17.24 3.58
N GLY A 62 4.49 17.45 4.90
CA GLY A 62 5.47 16.74 5.74
C GLY A 62 5.04 15.29 6.03
N SER A 63 3.73 15.04 6.02
CA SER A 63 3.14 13.70 6.05
C SER A 63 1.79 13.74 5.35
N LEU A 64 1.53 12.79 4.46
CA LEU A 64 0.24 12.60 3.82
C LEU A 64 -0.08 11.11 3.75
N VAL A 65 -1.19 10.73 4.34
CA VAL A 65 -1.75 9.39 4.29
C VAL A 65 -3.15 9.52 3.69
N VAL A 66 -3.36 8.85 2.57
CA VAL A 66 -4.66 8.73 1.93
C VAL A 66 -5.17 7.32 2.18
N ARG A 67 -6.37 7.19 2.75
CA ARG A 67 -7.01 5.88 2.97
C ARG A 67 -8.34 5.83 2.26
N ARG A 68 -8.59 4.72 1.56
CA ARG A 68 -9.89 4.47 0.95
C ARG A 68 -10.95 4.21 2.02
N LEU A 69 -12.12 4.82 1.82
CA LEU A 69 -13.37 4.52 2.49
C LEU A 69 -14.36 3.93 1.45
N PRO A 70 -15.45 3.26 1.87
CA PRO A 70 -16.44 2.72 0.94
C PRO A 70 -16.93 3.77 -0.08
N ASP A 71 -17.26 4.97 0.39
CA ASP A 71 -17.85 6.04 -0.42
C ASP A 71 -16.91 7.26 -0.56
N GLY A 72 -15.61 7.07 -0.37
CA GLY A 72 -14.72 8.23 -0.31
C GLY A 72 -13.29 7.97 0.12
N VAL A 73 -12.66 9.01 0.67
CA VAL A 73 -11.29 8.94 1.19
C VAL A 73 -11.14 9.68 2.51
N CYS A 74 -10.23 9.20 3.34
CA CYS A 74 -9.75 9.89 4.52
C CYS A 74 -8.33 10.42 4.24
N LEU A 75 -8.14 11.71 4.44
CA LEU A 75 -6.87 12.40 4.32
C LEU A 75 -6.32 12.64 5.72
N GLN A 76 -5.09 12.24 6.00
CA GLN A 76 -4.46 12.44 7.30
C GLN A 76 -3.03 12.90 7.13
N GLY A 77 -2.58 13.82 7.99
CA GLY A 77 -1.18 14.21 8.04
C GLY A 77 -1.00 15.68 8.39
N ASN A 78 0.04 16.28 7.83
CA ASN A 78 0.31 17.70 8.00
C ASN A 78 0.75 18.34 6.68
N VAL A 79 0.39 19.60 6.54
CA VAL A 79 0.69 20.42 5.37
C VAL A 79 1.16 21.79 5.82
N GLU A 80 2.06 22.38 5.07
CA GLU A 80 2.47 23.77 5.21
C GLU A 80 2.10 24.50 3.92
N PHE A 81 1.48 25.67 4.04
CA PHE A 81 1.13 26.51 2.90
C PHE A 81 2.04 27.73 2.83
N ASP A 82 2.59 28.02 1.65
CA ASP A 82 3.53 29.14 1.45
C ASP A 82 2.86 30.52 1.56
N LEU A 83 1.62 30.65 1.05
CA LEU A 83 0.94 31.95 0.93
C LEU A 83 -0.53 31.87 1.34
N GLN A 84 -1.29 30.95 0.75
CA GLN A 84 -2.72 30.80 1.00
C GLN A 84 -3.09 29.34 1.18
N ALA A 85 -3.85 29.04 2.24
CA ALA A 85 -4.40 27.72 2.45
C ALA A 85 -5.40 27.38 1.32
N CYS A 86 -5.26 26.18 0.77
CA CYS A 86 -6.18 25.61 -0.21
C CYS A 86 -7.09 24.58 0.47
N ASP A 87 -8.35 24.48 0.05
CA ASP A 87 -9.23 23.40 0.52
C ASP A 87 -8.85 22.07 -0.15
N LEU A 88 -7.98 21.33 0.52
CA LEU A 88 -7.54 19.99 0.10
C LEU A 88 -8.71 19.01 -0.05
N SER A 89 -9.83 19.26 0.63
CA SER A 89 -11.03 18.43 0.54
C SER A 89 -11.71 18.59 -0.83
N GLU A 90 -11.73 19.81 -1.37
CA GLU A 90 -12.25 20.06 -2.72
C GLU A 90 -11.37 19.43 -3.79
N VAL A 91 -10.05 19.53 -3.64
CA VAL A 91 -9.08 18.89 -4.55
C VAL A 91 -9.29 17.38 -4.60
N ALA A 92 -9.45 16.73 -3.43
CA ALA A 92 -9.69 15.29 -3.36
C ALA A 92 -11.06 14.88 -3.91
N ARG A 93 -12.13 15.67 -3.71
CA ARG A 93 -13.45 15.43 -4.32
C ARG A 93 -13.45 15.57 -5.84
N GLY A 94 -12.50 16.32 -6.40
CA GLY A 94 -12.33 16.42 -7.86
C GLY A 94 -11.88 15.12 -8.52
N VAL A 95 -11.44 14.12 -7.73
CA VAL A 95 -11.02 12.81 -8.24
C VAL A 95 -12.21 11.89 -8.41
N THR A 96 -12.32 11.26 -9.59
CA THR A 96 -13.37 10.29 -9.90
C THR A 96 -13.40 9.15 -8.90
N GLY A 97 -14.58 8.86 -8.35
CA GLY A 97 -14.77 7.80 -7.37
C GLY A 97 -14.56 8.22 -5.91
N VAL A 98 -14.54 9.53 -5.64
CA VAL A 98 -14.52 10.13 -4.30
C VAL A 98 -15.76 11.00 -4.09
N ASP A 99 -16.76 10.47 -3.40
CA ASP A 99 -17.96 11.23 -3.05
C ASP A 99 -17.80 11.94 -1.70
N THR A 100 -17.22 11.25 -0.72
CA THR A 100 -17.00 11.75 0.63
C THR A 100 -15.51 11.96 0.91
N VAL A 101 -15.18 13.08 1.57
CA VAL A 101 -13.81 13.34 2.03
C VAL A 101 -13.82 13.66 3.52
N VAL A 102 -13.06 12.89 4.28
CA VAL A 102 -12.77 13.14 5.70
C VAL A 102 -11.37 13.74 5.78
N ASN A 103 -11.28 15.01 6.16
CA ASN A 103 -10.01 15.74 6.21
C ASN A 103 -9.49 15.86 7.65
N HIS A 104 -8.41 15.15 7.96
CA HIS A 104 -7.65 15.22 9.21
C HIS A 104 -6.22 15.74 8.97
N ILE A 105 -6.02 16.58 7.95
CA ILE A 105 -4.75 17.25 7.71
C ILE A 105 -4.63 18.46 8.63
N VAL A 106 -3.49 18.57 9.30
CA VAL A 106 -3.16 19.70 10.17
C VAL A 106 -2.28 20.69 9.41
N ASP A 107 -2.73 21.94 9.32
CA ASP A 107 -1.93 23.04 8.79
C ASP A 107 -0.86 23.46 9.81
N ARG A 108 0.41 23.40 9.41
CA ARG A 108 1.59 23.79 10.19
C ARG A 108 2.17 25.14 9.78
N SER A 109 1.53 25.88 8.89
CA SER A 109 2.00 27.20 8.48
C SER A 109 2.19 28.11 9.71
N VAL A 110 3.42 28.58 9.88
CA VAL A 110 3.76 29.58 10.90
C VAL A 110 3.15 30.89 10.42
N ARG A 111 1.94 31.21 10.87
CA ARG A 111 1.38 32.53 10.57
C ARG A 111 2.22 33.59 11.29
N PRO A 112 2.83 34.55 10.59
CA PRO A 112 3.43 35.69 11.27
C PRO A 112 2.30 36.45 11.95
N VAL A 113 2.25 36.38 13.28
CA VAL A 113 1.40 37.26 14.09
C VAL A 113 1.99 38.65 13.95
N MET A 114 1.36 39.51 13.14
CA MET A 114 1.71 40.93 13.09
C MET A 114 1.32 41.55 14.46
N PRO A 115 2.29 42.07 15.24
CA PRO A 115 1.96 42.79 16.46
C PRO A 115 1.19 44.07 16.10
N ARG A 116 0.18 44.40 16.93
CA ARG A 116 -0.62 45.62 16.80
C ARG A 116 0.14 46.85 17.29
#